data_AF-A0A498EEM1-F1
#
_entry.id   AF-A0A498EEM1-F1
#
_cell.length_a   1.000
_cell.length_b   1.000
_cell.length_c   1.000
_cell.angle_alpha   90.00
_cell.angle_beta   90.00
_cell.angle_gamma   90.00
#
_symmetry.space_group_name_H-M   'P 1'
#
loop_
_entity.id
_entity.type
_entity.pdbx_description
1 polymer ?
#
loop_
_entity_poly.entity_id
_entity_poly.type
_entity_poly.pdbx_seq_one_letter_code
_entity_poly.pdbx_strand_id
1 'polypeptide(L)'
;MNGPDTADETSFYFDYELQVDATRDAVAKLAREVLQYEWADYLRASPPEGPHTWHALDSGKPWGRVTPAAWERGRDRGYDLHFEHYPTPRALQRGQFRLELHLEDGIHGDADFSGDSPYAALRDRLVAALDEARDERDDLPTGEFGTGRTLWRVDSQFLAGDTVAYYEALREALSAHEPFVDAVAAVLDDELPERDPFDGE
;
A
#
# COMPACT_ATOMS: atom_id res chain seq x y z
N MET A 1 -6.24 -41.79 46.44
CA MET A 1 -6.03 -40.39 46.03
C MET A 1 -5.25 -40.45 44.74
N ASN A 2 -5.93 -40.29 43.61
CA ASN A 2 -5.31 -40.29 42.28
C ASN A 2 -4.68 -38.91 42.06
N GLY A 3 -3.42 -38.88 41.61
CA GLY A 3 -2.70 -37.65 41.28
C GLY A 3 -3.30 -36.98 40.03
N PRO A 4 -3.09 -35.65 39.86
CA PRO A 4 -3.60 -34.92 38.70
C PRO A 4 -2.99 -35.46 37.40
N ASP A 5 -3.88 -35.61 36.42
CA ASP A 5 -3.70 -36.27 35.13
C ASP A 5 -2.91 -35.36 34.17
N THR A 6 -1.58 -35.37 34.25
CA THR A 6 -0.70 -34.52 33.42
C THR A 6 -0.65 -34.92 31.95
N ALA A 7 -1.16 -36.11 31.60
CA ALA A 7 -1.23 -36.61 30.23
C ALA A 7 -2.34 -35.92 29.39
N ASP A 8 -3.44 -35.53 30.04
CA ASP A 8 -4.60 -34.95 29.37
C ASP A 8 -4.37 -33.47 28.99
N GLU A 9 -3.66 -32.72 29.82
CA GLU A 9 -3.27 -31.33 29.53
C GLU A 9 -2.28 -31.25 28.35
N THR A 10 -1.28 -32.13 28.30
CA THR A 10 -0.29 -32.13 27.21
C THR A 10 -0.89 -32.52 25.85
N SER A 11 -1.88 -33.43 25.85
CA SER A 11 -2.64 -33.78 24.64
C SER A 11 -3.47 -32.60 24.14
N PHE A 12 -4.13 -31.88 25.05
CA PHE A 12 -4.92 -30.69 24.69
C PHE A 12 -4.07 -29.56 24.11
N TYR A 13 -2.90 -29.28 24.70
CA TYR A 13 -1.97 -28.28 24.16
C TYR A 13 -1.46 -28.68 22.76
N PHE A 14 -1.15 -29.95 22.55
CA PHE A 14 -0.68 -30.44 21.24
C PHE A 14 -1.77 -30.34 20.17
N ASP A 15 -3.01 -30.74 20.48
CA ASP A 15 -4.14 -30.64 19.55
C ASP A 15 -4.49 -29.19 19.23
N TYR A 16 -4.37 -28.29 20.22
CA TYR A 16 -4.55 -26.85 20.03
C TYR A 16 -3.45 -26.25 19.14
N GLU A 17 -2.18 -26.60 19.38
CA GLU A 17 -1.06 -26.17 18.53
C GLU A 17 -1.24 -26.63 17.09
N LEU A 18 -1.66 -27.89 16.87
CA LEU A 18 -1.93 -28.44 15.55
C LEU A 18 -3.06 -27.67 14.82
N GLN A 19 -4.14 -27.30 15.53
CA GLN A 19 -5.24 -26.52 14.98
C GLN A 19 -4.83 -25.08 14.63
N VAL A 20 -4.00 -24.46 15.46
CA VAL A 20 -3.45 -23.12 15.22
C VAL A 20 -2.57 -23.12 13.97
N ASP A 21 -1.70 -24.12 13.83
CA ASP A 21 -0.81 -24.23 12.66
C ASP A 21 -1.58 -24.54 11.37
N ALA A 22 -2.57 -25.43 11.42
CA ALA A 22 -3.46 -25.70 10.29
C ALA A 22 -4.22 -24.43 9.84
N THR A 23 -4.67 -23.61 10.81
CA THR A 23 -5.35 -22.34 10.52
C THR A 23 -4.39 -21.33 9.88
N ARG A 24 -3.16 -21.23 10.38
CA ARG A 24 -2.12 -20.36 9.79
C ARG A 24 -1.80 -20.75 8.36
N ASP A 25 -1.65 -22.04 8.08
CA ASP A 25 -1.40 -22.55 6.74
C ASP A 25 -2.55 -22.26 5.79
N ALA A 26 -3.80 -22.42 6.26
CA ALA A 26 -4.99 -22.07 5.48
C ALA A 26 -5.02 -20.58 5.13
N VAL A 27 -4.75 -19.68 6.08
CA VAL A 27 -4.67 -18.23 5.85
C VAL A 27 -3.53 -17.88 4.90
N ALA A 28 -2.37 -18.52 5.04
CA ALA A 28 -1.23 -18.30 4.16
C ALA A 28 -1.50 -18.77 2.72
N LYS A 29 -2.26 -19.86 2.56
CA LYS A 29 -2.73 -20.33 1.26
C LYS A 29 -3.75 -19.36 0.66
N LEU A 30 -4.76 -18.96 1.42
CA LEU A 30 -5.78 -18.00 0.99
C LEU A 30 -5.16 -16.67 0.55
N ALA A 31 -4.21 -16.14 1.31
CA ALA A 31 -3.53 -14.91 0.92
C ALA A 31 -2.75 -15.06 -0.40
N ARG A 32 -1.99 -16.15 -0.57
CA ARG A 32 -1.17 -16.35 -1.77
C ARG A 32 -1.97 -16.71 -3.01
N GLU A 33 -3.04 -17.49 -2.87
CA GLU A 33 -3.79 -18.03 -4.01
C GLU A 33 -4.98 -17.16 -4.42
N VAL A 34 -5.54 -16.38 -3.48
CA VAL A 34 -6.74 -15.57 -3.72
C VAL A 34 -6.43 -14.09 -3.52
N LEU A 35 -6.00 -13.70 -2.30
CA LEU A 35 -5.83 -12.28 -1.96
C LEU A 35 -4.90 -11.55 -2.92
N GLN A 36 -3.74 -12.14 -3.22
CA GLN A 36 -2.71 -11.54 -4.08
C GLN A 36 -3.15 -11.42 -5.53
N TYR A 37 -4.02 -12.29 -6.03
CA TYR A 37 -4.41 -12.33 -7.44
C TYR A 37 -5.66 -11.50 -7.74
N GLU A 38 -6.65 -11.51 -6.84
CA GLU A 38 -7.98 -10.99 -7.15
C GLU A 38 -8.17 -9.50 -6.83
N TRP A 39 -7.32 -8.90 -5.99
CA TRP A 39 -7.49 -7.49 -5.58
C TRP A 39 -7.53 -6.52 -6.77
N ALA A 40 -6.72 -6.77 -7.81
CA ALA A 40 -6.65 -5.91 -8.98
C ALA A 40 -7.92 -6.02 -9.84
N ASP A 41 -8.45 -7.23 -9.99
CA ASP A 41 -9.69 -7.46 -10.73
C ASP A 41 -10.88 -6.84 -9.98
N TYR A 42 -10.90 -6.95 -8.65
CA TYR A 42 -11.86 -6.25 -7.81
C TYR A 42 -11.82 -4.74 -8.04
N LEU A 43 -10.65 -4.11 -7.96
CA LEU A 43 -10.52 -2.65 -8.17
C LEU A 43 -10.88 -2.23 -9.61
N ARG A 44 -10.68 -3.08 -10.62
CA ARG A 44 -11.15 -2.78 -11.98
C ARG A 44 -12.66 -2.83 -12.11
N ALA A 45 -13.31 -3.76 -11.41
CA ALA A 45 -14.77 -3.87 -11.40
C ALA A 45 -15.44 -2.80 -10.51
N SER A 46 -14.77 -2.44 -9.43
CA SER A 46 -15.21 -1.45 -8.43
C SER A 46 -14.07 -0.48 -8.15
N PRO A 47 -13.86 0.53 -9.01
CA PRO A 47 -12.76 1.47 -8.84
C PRO A 47 -12.93 2.32 -7.57
N PRO A 48 -11.83 2.91 -7.06
CA PRO A 48 -11.92 3.95 -6.04
C PRO A 48 -12.83 5.09 -6.49
N GLU A 49 -13.50 5.71 -5.54
CA GLU A 49 -14.40 6.85 -5.79
C GLU A 49 -13.59 8.09 -6.19
N GLY A 50 -14.22 8.96 -6.97
CA GLY A 50 -13.59 10.17 -7.48
C GLY A 50 -13.57 10.25 -9.01
N PRO A 51 -12.99 11.32 -9.56
CA PRO A 51 -12.96 11.56 -11.01
C PRO A 51 -11.83 10.81 -11.72
N HIS A 52 -10.83 10.33 -10.98
CA HIS A 52 -9.61 9.75 -11.54
C HIS A 52 -9.79 8.30 -11.99
N THR A 53 -9.15 7.96 -13.09
CA THR A 53 -8.97 6.56 -13.50
C THR A 53 -7.77 5.97 -12.77
N TRP A 54 -7.89 4.73 -12.31
CA TRP A 54 -6.87 4.05 -11.52
C TRP A 54 -6.34 2.81 -12.24
N HIS A 55 -5.03 2.60 -12.14
CA HIS A 55 -4.33 1.44 -12.69
C HIS A 55 -3.84 0.54 -11.57
N ALA A 56 -4.39 -0.68 -11.51
CA ALA A 56 -3.96 -1.75 -10.61
C ALA A 56 -2.85 -2.58 -11.27
N LEU A 57 -1.67 -2.57 -10.67
CA LEU A 57 -0.42 -3.17 -11.16
C LEU A 57 0.10 -4.24 -10.19
N ASP A 58 0.89 -5.19 -10.67
CA ASP A 58 1.57 -6.19 -9.83
C ASP A 58 0.65 -7.16 -9.06
N SER A 59 -0.50 -7.50 -9.65
CA SER A 59 -1.29 -8.63 -9.17
C SER A 59 -0.48 -9.93 -9.16
N GLY A 60 -0.72 -10.78 -8.14
CA GLY A 60 -0.02 -12.03 -7.88
C GLY A 60 1.28 -11.87 -7.08
N LYS A 61 1.66 -10.65 -6.69
CA LYS A 61 2.83 -10.36 -5.86
C LYS A 61 2.44 -10.21 -4.38
N PRO A 62 3.39 -10.34 -3.43
CA PRO A 62 3.13 -10.10 -2.01
C PRO A 62 3.00 -8.61 -1.64
N TRP A 63 3.13 -7.73 -2.63
CA TRP A 63 2.77 -6.31 -2.64
C TRP A 63 1.88 -6.04 -3.86
N GLY A 64 1.18 -4.91 -3.89
CA GLY A 64 0.41 -4.46 -5.04
C GLY A 64 0.56 -2.96 -5.21
N ARG A 65 0.65 -2.50 -6.47
CA ARG A 65 0.79 -1.08 -6.78
C ARG A 65 -0.46 -0.55 -7.45
N VAL A 66 -0.89 0.63 -7.02
CA VAL A 66 -2.06 1.32 -7.58
C VAL A 66 -1.67 2.76 -7.89
N THR A 67 -1.85 3.18 -9.13
CA THR A 67 -1.49 4.54 -9.56
C THR A 67 -2.67 5.20 -10.30
N PRO A 68 -3.03 6.45 -10.00
CA PRO A 68 -4.00 7.20 -10.77
C PRO A 68 -3.39 7.69 -12.10
N ALA A 69 -4.19 7.71 -13.16
CA ALA A 69 -3.78 8.18 -14.49
C ALA A 69 -3.33 9.66 -14.48
N ALA A 70 -3.82 10.46 -13.52
CA ALA A 70 -3.41 11.84 -13.34
C ALA A 70 -1.89 12.01 -13.11
N TRP A 71 -1.18 10.95 -12.73
CA TRP A 71 0.27 11.00 -12.47
C TRP A 71 1.13 10.51 -13.65
N GLU A 72 0.53 10.19 -14.80
CA GLU A 72 1.25 9.71 -16.00
C GLU A 72 2.35 10.68 -16.44
N ARG A 73 2.14 11.99 -16.32
CA ARG A 73 3.14 13.02 -16.63
C ARG A 73 4.42 12.87 -15.81
N GLY A 74 4.31 12.51 -14.52
CA GLY A 74 5.46 12.26 -13.67
C GLY A 74 6.24 11.03 -14.17
N ARG A 75 5.52 9.96 -14.51
CA ARG A 75 6.09 8.73 -15.06
C ARG A 75 6.80 8.95 -16.38
N ASP A 76 6.25 9.76 -17.28
CA ASP A 76 6.89 10.12 -18.56
C ASP A 76 8.21 10.87 -18.36
N ARG A 77 8.40 11.50 -17.19
CA ARG A 77 9.64 12.13 -16.74
C ARG A 77 10.50 11.23 -15.86
N GLY A 78 10.12 9.97 -15.71
CA GLY A 78 10.84 8.94 -14.95
C GLY A 78 10.54 8.90 -13.46
N TYR A 79 9.62 9.72 -12.95
CA TYR A 79 9.19 9.70 -11.55
C TYR A 79 8.00 8.73 -11.41
N ASP A 80 8.20 7.57 -10.76
CA ASP A 80 7.11 6.61 -10.54
C ASP A 80 6.43 6.88 -9.20
N LEU A 81 5.24 7.50 -9.27
CA LEU A 81 4.37 7.72 -8.13
C LEU A 81 3.27 6.65 -8.10
N HIS A 82 3.11 6.01 -6.95
CA HIS A 82 2.08 5.00 -6.76
C HIS A 82 1.76 4.80 -5.28
N PHE A 83 0.57 4.27 -5.01
CA PHE A 83 0.25 3.66 -3.73
C PHE A 83 0.70 2.20 -3.74
N GLU A 84 1.37 1.76 -2.69
CA GLU A 84 1.75 0.38 -2.45
C GLU A 84 0.98 -0.18 -1.24
N HIS A 85 0.47 -1.41 -1.39
CA HIS A 85 -0.17 -2.16 -0.31
C HIS A 85 0.39 -3.59 -0.24
N TYR A 86 0.17 -4.27 0.89
CA TYR A 86 0.80 -5.57 1.16
C TYR A 86 -0.23 -6.68 1.45
N PRO A 87 -0.75 -7.38 0.42
CA PRO A 87 -1.70 -8.50 0.56
C PRO A 87 -1.00 -9.76 1.10
N THR A 88 -0.55 -9.68 2.35
CA THR A 88 0.22 -10.73 3.02
C THR A 88 -0.67 -11.60 3.92
N PRO A 89 -0.26 -12.84 4.22
CA PRO A 89 -0.93 -13.67 5.22
C PRO A 89 -1.11 -12.97 6.57
N ARG A 90 -0.09 -12.18 6.96
CA ARG A 90 -0.09 -11.43 8.23
C ARG A 90 -1.11 -10.30 8.22
N ALA A 91 -1.30 -9.62 7.09
CA ALA A 91 -2.34 -8.60 6.95
C ALA A 91 -3.72 -9.24 7.09
N LEU A 92 -3.97 -10.32 6.34
CA LEU A 92 -5.23 -11.06 6.36
C LEU A 92 -5.56 -11.60 7.76
N GLN A 93 -4.58 -12.18 8.45
CA GLN A 93 -4.76 -12.69 9.82
C GLN A 93 -5.12 -11.59 10.81
N ARG A 94 -4.59 -10.37 10.62
CA ARG A 94 -4.78 -9.25 11.56
C ARG A 94 -6.00 -8.40 11.25
N GLY A 95 -6.53 -8.47 10.03
CA GLY A 95 -7.55 -7.52 9.60
C GLY A 95 -6.98 -6.10 9.48
N GLN A 96 -5.71 -5.97 9.11
CA GLN A 96 -5.05 -4.68 8.98
C GLN A 96 -4.02 -4.72 7.86
N PHE A 97 -3.97 -3.68 7.03
CA PHE A 97 -2.90 -3.47 6.07
C PHE A 97 -2.39 -2.03 6.14
N ARG A 98 -1.18 -1.84 5.62
CA ARG A 98 -0.61 -0.52 5.41
C ARG A 98 -0.71 -0.15 3.95
N LEU A 99 -1.13 1.08 3.69
CA LEU A 99 -1.06 1.74 2.39
C LEU A 99 0.02 2.81 2.46
N GLU A 100 0.93 2.82 1.49
CA GLU A 100 2.02 3.78 1.43
C GLU A 100 2.01 4.49 0.08
N LEU A 101 2.15 5.82 0.06
CA LEU A 101 2.39 6.59 -1.17
C LEU A 101 3.89 6.70 -1.39
N HIS A 102 4.38 6.19 -2.50
CA HIS A 102 5.80 6.13 -2.85
C HIS A 102 6.11 7.04 -4.04
N LEU A 103 7.31 7.60 -4.01
CA LEU A 103 8.01 8.20 -5.15
C LEU A 103 9.26 7.35 -5.41
N GLU A 104 9.35 6.76 -6.59
CA GLU A 104 10.48 5.90 -6.99
C GLU A 104 11.06 6.31 -8.33
N ASP A 105 12.21 5.73 -8.63
CA ASP A 105 12.75 5.75 -9.97
C ASP A 105 12.04 4.77 -10.89
N GLY A 106 11.48 5.26 -11.98
CA GLY A 106 10.71 4.45 -12.93
C GLY A 106 11.52 3.39 -13.69
N ILE A 107 12.85 3.39 -13.60
CA ILE A 107 13.74 2.42 -14.27
C ILE A 107 14.27 1.40 -13.26
N HIS A 108 14.83 1.88 -12.14
CA HIS A 108 15.54 1.05 -11.17
C HIS A 108 14.70 0.68 -9.93
N GLY A 109 13.58 1.38 -9.69
CA GLY A 109 12.74 1.21 -8.50
C GLY A 109 13.34 1.79 -7.21
N ASP A 110 14.54 2.39 -7.29
CA ASP A 110 15.18 3.07 -6.17
C ASP A 110 15.69 4.43 -6.63
N ALA A 111 15.46 5.44 -5.80
CA ALA A 111 15.77 6.82 -6.10
C ALA A 111 16.69 7.41 -5.03
N ASP A 112 17.66 8.22 -5.44
CA ASP A 112 18.53 8.91 -4.51
C ASP A 112 17.81 10.13 -3.93
N PHE A 113 17.55 10.13 -2.62
CA PHE A 113 16.94 11.25 -1.88
C PHE A 113 17.97 12.07 -1.09
N SER A 114 19.26 11.93 -1.39
CA SER A 114 20.33 12.64 -0.70
C SER A 114 20.67 13.99 -1.37
N GLY A 115 21.11 14.95 -0.56
CA GLY A 115 21.59 16.26 -1.03
C GLY A 115 20.53 17.02 -1.84
N ASP A 116 20.98 17.60 -2.95
CA ASP A 116 20.16 18.40 -3.87
C ASP A 116 19.69 17.57 -5.09
N SER A 117 19.44 16.27 -4.90
CA SER A 117 19.00 15.42 -6.02
C SER A 117 17.63 15.87 -6.56
N PRO A 118 17.33 15.62 -7.85
CA PRO A 118 16.01 15.88 -8.43
C PRO A 118 14.85 15.24 -7.62
N TYR A 119 15.08 14.05 -7.06
CA TYR A 119 14.12 13.35 -6.21
C TYR A 119 13.94 13.98 -4.84
N ALA A 120 15.01 14.46 -4.20
CA ALA A 120 14.90 15.17 -2.93
C ALA A 120 14.08 16.47 -3.12
N ALA A 121 14.38 17.25 -4.15
CA ALA A 121 13.66 18.48 -4.47
C ALA A 121 12.18 18.23 -4.82
N LEU A 122 11.88 17.21 -5.64
CA LEU A 122 10.50 16.85 -5.96
C LEU A 122 9.75 16.34 -4.72
N ARG A 123 10.40 15.49 -3.91
CA ARG A 123 9.83 14.98 -2.66
C ARG A 123 9.40 16.10 -1.74
N ASP A 124 10.24 17.12 -1.54
CA ASP A 124 9.91 18.23 -0.65
C ASP A 124 8.70 19.02 -1.14
N ARG A 125 8.58 19.24 -2.45
CA ARG A 125 7.41 19.88 -3.06
C ARG A 125 6.14 19.03 -2.88
N LEU A 126 6.24 17.73 -3.10
CA LEU A 126 5.12 16.81 -2.92
C LEU A 126 4.67 16.75 -1.47
N VAL A 127 5.60 16.63 -0.52
CA VAL A 127 5.28 16.62 0.91
C VAL A 127 4.60 17.92 1.33
N ALA A 128 5.07 19.08 0.86
CA ALA A 128 4.42 20.35 1.14
C ALA A 128 2.97 20.41 0.61
N ALA A 129 2.75 19.97 -0.64
CA ALA A 129 1.41 19.92 -1.23
C ALA A 129 0.47 18.93 -0.52
N LEU A 130 1.00 17.78 -0.09
CA LEU A 130 0.24 16.80 0.69
C LEU A 130 -0.11 17.30 2.09
N ASP A 131 0.78 18.05 2.74
CA ASP A 131 0.54 18.65 4.06
C ASP A 131 -0.53 19.74 3.98
N GLU A 132 -0.50 20.58 2.93
CA GLU A 132 -1.55 21.56 2.64
C GLU A 132 -2.90 20.88 2.38
N ALA A 133 -2.93 19.86 1.51
CA ALA A 133 -4.16 19.09 1.25
C ALA A 133 -4.73 18.42 2.51
N ARG A 134 -3.86 17.99 3.44
CA ARG A 134 -4.26 17.46 4.75
C ARG A 134 -4.89 18.53 5.64
N ASP A 135 -4.31 19.71 5.68
CA ASP A 135 -4.78 20.79 6.56
C ASP A 135 -6.09 21.44 6.05
N GLU A 136 -6.38 21.33 4.75
CA GLU A 136 -7.65 21.80 4.15
C GLU A 136 -8.84 20.84 4.35
N ARG A 137 -8.58 19.59 4.73
CA ARG A 137 -9.56 18.49 4.69
C ARG A 137 -9.55 17.65 5.98
N ASP A 138 -10.61 17.80 6.78
CA ASP A 138 -10.80 17.01 8.01
C ASP A 138 -11.18 15.53 7.76
N ASP A 139 -11.50 15.16 6.51
CA ASP A 139 -11.97 13.82 6.12
C ASP A 139 -10.86 12.86 5.67
N LEU A 140 -9.60 13.33 5.66
CA LEU A 140 -8.47 12.48 5.29
C LEU A 140 -8.13 11.44 6.36
N PRO A 141 -7.72 10.22 5.96
CA PRO A 141 -7.29 9.20 6.90
C PRO A 141 -6.13 9.66 7.76
N THR A 142 -6.15 9.33 9.06
CA THR A 142 -5.02 9.62 9.96
C THR A 142 -3.81 8.78 9.57
N GLY A 143 -2.80 9.44 9.00
CA GLY A 143 -1.53 8.83 8.63
C GLY A 143 -0.35 9.72 9.03
N GLU A 144 0.81 9.42 8.49
CA GLU A 144 2.04 10.13 8.80
C GLU A 144 2.97 10.20 7.58
N PHE A 145 3.78 11.26 7.51
CA PHE A 145 4.79 11.40 6.47
C PHE A 145 5.94 10.40 6.69
N GLY A 146 6.39 9.80 5.60
CA GLY A 146 7.50 8.86 5.58
C GLY A 146 8.86 9.52 5.38
N THR A 147 9.87 8.70 5.07
CA THR A 147 11.24 9.12 4.75
C THR A 147 11.70 8.43 3.47
N GLY A 148 12.67 9.02 2.75
CA GLY A 148 13.13 8.48 1.47
C GLY A 148 11.97 8.40 0.47
N ARG A 149 11.82 7.24 -0.19
CA ARG A 149 10.76 6.99 -1.18
C ARG A 149 9.34 7.12 -0.65
N THR A 150 9.11 6.88 0.64
CA THR A 150 7.76 6.94 1.22
C THR A 150 7.39 8.40 1.53
N LEU A 151 6.39 8.91 0.82
CA LEU A 151 5.82 10.23 1.05
C LEU A 151 4.84 10.17 2.22
N TRP A 152 3.89 9.25 2.18
CA TRP A 152 2.82 9.12 3.17
C TRP A 152 2.55 7.66 3.49
N ARG A 153 2.14 7.37 4.73
CA ARG A 153 1.71 6.04 5.15
C ARG A 153 0.48 6.11 6.04
N VAL A 154 -0.42 5.16 5.85
CA VAL A 154 -1.63 4.99 6.65
C VAL A 154 -1.89 3.51 6.90
N ASP A 155 -2.38 3.20 8.10
CA ASP A 155 -2.83 1.87 8.45
C ASP A 155 -4.36 1.80 8.34
N SER A 156 -4.87 0.83 7.59
CA SER A 156 -6.30 0.59 7.36
C SER A 156 -6.73 -0.74 7.96
N GLN A 157 -7.98 -0.82 8.41
CA GLN A 157 -8.56 -2.00 9.06
C GLN A 157 -9.65 -2.64 8.21
N PHE A 158 -9.83 -3.95 8.37
CA PHE A 158 -10.88 -4.73 7.75
C PHE A 158 -11.18 -5.98 8.58
N LEU A 159 -12.20 -6.75 8.21
CA LEU A 159 -12.54 -7.99 8.91
C LEU A 159 -11.43 -9.04 8.71
N ALA A 160 -10.78 -9.47 9.79
CA ALA A 160 -9.70 -10.46 9.74
C ALA A 160 -10.17 -11.78 9.10
N GLY A 161 -9.34 -12.33 8.21
CA GLY A 161 -9.62 -13.55 7.46
C GLY A 161 -10.53 -13.37 6.24
N ASP A 162 -11.08 -12.18 6.02
CA ASP A 162 -11.98 -11.90 4.91
C ASP A 162 -11.24 -11.16 3.77
N THR A 163 -11.14 -11.82 2.61
CA THR A 163 -10.48 -11.25 1.43
C THR A 163 -11.33 -10.17 0.76
N VAL A 164 -12.66 -10.27 0.79
CA VAL A 164 -13.54 -9.25 0.22
C VAL A 164 -13.46 -7.98 1.05
N ALA A 165 -13.48 -8.12 2.39
CA ALA A 165 -13.31 -6.98 3.29
C ALA A 165 -11.95 -6.28 3.08
N TYR A 166 -10.89 -7.03 2.74
CA TYR A 166 -9.60 -6.43 2.37
C TYR A 166 -9.74 -5.57 1.11
N TYR A 167 -10.38 -6.08 0.05
CA TYR A 167 -10.50 -5.33 -1.21
C TYR A 167 -11.38 -4.09 -1.06
N GLU A 168 -12.46 -4.19 -0.30
CA GLU A 168 -13.32 -3.06 0.06
C GLU A 168 -12.54 -2.00 0.82
N ALA A 169 -11.82 -2.39 1.87
CA ALA A 169 -11.00 -1.47 2.66
C ALA A 169 -9.86 -0.84 1.83
N LEU A 170 -9.26 -1.57 0.89
CA LEU A 170 -8.29 -1.02 -0.06
C LEU A 170 -8.94 0.04 -0.97
N ARG A 171 -10.11 -0.25 -1.54
CA ARG A 171 -10.88 0.69 -2.37
C ARG A 171 -11.22 1.95 -1.59
N GLU A 172 -11.73 1.80 -0.37
CA GLU A 172 -12.10 2.91 0.52
C GLU A 172 -10.87 3.74 0.90
N ALA A 173 -9.76 3.10 1.28
CA ALA A 173 -8.52 3.79 1.58
C ALA A 173 -8.03 4.61 0.38
N LEU A 174 -8.00 4.04 -0.83
CA LEU A 174 -7.62 4.77 -2.04
C LEU A 174 -8.58 5.94 -2.34
N SER A 175 -9.88 5.73 -2.18
CA SER A 175 -10.91 6.75 -2.40
C SER A 175 -10.72 7.94 -1.44
N ALA A 176 -10.40 7.66 -0.18
CA ALA A 176 -10.15 8.69 0.81
C ALA A 176 -8.89 9.52 0.51
N HIS A 177 -7.95 9.02 -0.30
CA HIS A 177 -6.75 9.75 -0.74
C HIS A 177 -6.96 10.51 -2.06
N GLU A 178 -8.18 10.65 -2.55
CA GLU A 178 -8.47 11.44 -3.75
C GLU A 178 -7.91 12.88 -3.69
N PRO A 179 -8.00 13.62 -2.58
CA PRO A 179 -7.37 14.95 -2.48
C PRO A 179 -5.84 14.91 -2.65
N PHE A 180 -5.17 13.83 -2.25
CA PHE A 180 -3.74 13.66 -2.47
C PHE A 180 -3.43 13.40 -3.94
N VAL A 181 -4.33 12.77 -4.69
CA VAL A 181 -4.18 12.61 -6.15
C VAL A 181 -4.13 13.96 -6.83
N ASP A 182 -5.05 14.86 -6.49
CA ASP A 182 -5.10 16.21 -7.03
C ASP A 182 -3.88 17.04 -6.65
N ALA A 183 -3.48 17.01 -5.37
CA ALA A 183 -2.31 17.74 -4.89
C ALA A 183 -1.03 17.30 -5.60
N VAL A 184 -0.82 15.99 -5.75
CA VAL A 184 0.32 15.43 -6.48
C VAL A 184 0.25 15.80 -7.96
N ALA A 185 -0.92 15.68 -8.60
CA ALA A 185 -1.08 16.03 -10.01
C ALA A 185 -0.73 17.50 -10.28
N ALA A 186 -1.15 18.42 -9.41
CA ALA A 186 -0.79 19.84 -9.51
C ALA A 186 0.74 20.06 -9.48
N VAL A 187 1.46 19.37 -8.58
CA VAL A 187 2.93 19.44 -8.52
C VAL A 187 3.58 18.87 -9.78
N LEU A 188 3.01 17.83 -10.38
CA LEU A 188 3.52 17.21 -11.60
C LEU A 188 3.28 18.05 -12.87
N ASP A 189 2.21 18.84 -12.89
CA ASP A 189 1.87 19.73 -14.00
C ASP A 189 2.74 20.99 -14.07
N ASP A 190 3.35 21.37 -12.95
CA ASP A 190 4.37 22.41 -12.86
C ASP A 190 5.69 22.00 -13.56
N GLU A 191 6.69 22.88 -13.52
CA GLU A 191 8.05 22.59 -13.97
C GLU A 191 8.68 21.52 -13.06
N LEU A 192 8.92 20.34 -13.62
CA LEU A 192 9.56 19.22 -12.94
C LEU A 192 11.08 19.35 -12.98
N PRO A 193 11.80 18.94 -11.92
CA PRO A 193 13.26 18.96 -11.93
C PRO A 193 13.81 18.17 -13.11
N GLU A 194 14.79 18.74 -13.82
CA GLU A 194 15.49 18.06 -14.90
C GLU A 194 16.21 16.82 -14.34
N ARG A 195 16.00 15.68 -14.97
CA ARG A 195 16.80 14.46 -14.74
C ARG A 195 17.87 14.39 -15.82
N ASP A 196 19.12 14.13 -15.44
CA ASP A 196 20.12 13.77 -16.43
C ASP A 196 19.76 12.39 -17.00
N PRO A 197 19.55 12.23 -18.32
CA PRO A 197 19.30 10.92 -18.92
C PRO A 197 20.45 9.93 -18.72
N PHE A 198 21.60 10.36 -18.18
CA PHE A 198 22.78 9.55 -17.90
C PHE A 198 23.03 9.29 -16.41
N ASP A 199 22.13 9.70 -15.50
CA ASP A 199 22.17 9.30 -14.08
C ASP A 199 21.80 7.80 -13.96
N GLY A 200 22.73 6.91 -14.33
CA GLY A 200 22.55 5.46 -14.29
C GLY A 200 23.49 4.58 -15.13
N GLU A 201 24.57 5.10 -15.73
CA GLU A 201 25.64 4.25 -16.30
C GLU A 201 26.63 3.71 -15.25
#